data_AF-A0A7S3N5G2-F1
#
_entry.id   AF-A0A7S3N5G2-F1
#
_cell.length_a   1.000
_cell.length_b   1.000
_cell.length_c   1.000
_cell.angle_alpha   90.00
_cell.angle_beta   90.00
_cell.angle_gamma   90.00
#
_symmetry.space_group_name_H-M   'P 1'
#
loop_
_entity.id
_entity.type
_entity.pdbx_description
1 polymer ?
#
loop_
_entity_poly.entity_id
_entity_poly.type
_entity_poly.pdbx_seq_one_letter_code
_entity_poly.pdbx_strand_id
1 'polypeptide(L)'
;MNHDFKISVHRNPDKVWCSYCKKDLKSEEKKQKEEELDSKIRQQMENQQKLFQESKSYVQSETYDHSERTNNQITLQEILKEVNEKAQLETKNYMQLHSLAQDESSVFQVYKIIYMPSEILQVSFKSLGDGLNSCFRKMAVVIHPDKNSHPLSNKAFQKLSQAYFQCQQSR
;
A
#
# COMPACT_ATOMS: atom_id res chain seq x y z
N MET A 1 10.29 -72.09 8.31
CA MET A 1 9.49 -72.19 9.55
C MET A 1 8.31 -73.12 9.26
N ASN A 2 8.18 -74.23 9.98
CA ASN A 2 7.03 -75.13 9.83
C ASN A 2 5.86 -74.52 10.60
N HIS A 3 4.85 -74.05 9.87
CA HIS A 3 3.61 -73.54 10.46
C HIS A 3 2.61 -74.69 10.57
N ASP A 4 2.15 -74.98 11.78
CA ASP A 4 1.24 -76.09 12.06
C ASP A 4 -0.19 -75.73 11.60
N PHE A 5 -0.72 -76.45 10.61
CA PHE A 5 -2.05 -76.22 10.05
C PHE A 5 -3.07 -77.14 10.72
N LYS A 6 -3.91 -76.58 11.60
CA LYS A 6 -5.13 -77.28 12.05
C LYS A 6 -6.23 -77.11 11.01
N ILE A 7 -6.34 -78.06 10.10
CA ILE A 7 -7.39 -78.10 9.07
C ILE A 7 -8.66 -78.71 9.69
N SER A 8 -9.75 -77.95 9.79
CA SER A 8 -11.06 -78.50 10.11
C SER A 8 -11.70 -79.08 8.85
N VAL A 9 -12.19 -80.32 8.91
CA VAL A 9 -12.72 -81.12 7.78
C VAL A 9 -13.89 -80.45 7.03
N HIS A 10 -14.52 -79.43 7.62
CA HIS A 10 -15.67 -78.71 7.04
C HIS A 10 -15.35 -77.34 6.43
N ARG A 11 -14.08 -76.98 6.21
CA ARG A 11 -13.70 -75.67 5.63
C ARG A 11 -12.90 -75.83 4.34
N ASN A 12 -13.24 -74.98 3.37
CA ASN A 12 -12.67 -74.95 2.04
C ASN A 12 -11.13 -74.71 2.11
N PRO A 13 -10.29 -75.66 1.66
CA PRO A 13 -8.84 -75.63 1.87
C PRO A 13 -8.15 -74.44 1.22
N ASP A 14 -8.73 -73.88 0.16
CA ASP A 14 -8.18 -72.73 -0.59
C ASP A 14 -8.20 -71.41 0.19
N LYS A 15 -8.78 -71.38 1.40
CA LYS A 15 -8.90 -70.16 2.24
C LYS A 15 -8.33 -70.33 3.65
N VAL A 16 -7.53 -71.37 3.90
CA VAL A 16 -6.98 -71.63 5.24
C VAL A 16 -5.61 -70.97 5.40
N TRP A 17 -5.62 -69.72 5.84
CA TRP A 17 -4.40 -69.03 6.27
C TRP A 17 -4.00 -69.52 7.67
N CYS A 18 -2.72 -69.82 7.86
CA CYS A 18 -2.21 -70.10 9.19
C CYS A 18 -2.44 -68.88 10.11
N SER A 19 -2.81 -69.13 11.37
CA SER A 19 -2.98 -68.09 12.40
C SER A 19 -1.79 -67.12 12.48
N TYR A 20 -0.57 -67.64 12.30
CA TYR A 20 0.65 -66.85 12.28
C TYR A 20 0.75 -65.98 11.01
N CYS A 21 0.56 -66.55 9.81
CA CYS A 21 0.55 -65.77 8.56
C CYS A 21 -0.54 -64.68 8.55
N LYS A 22 -1.69 -64.92 9.18
CA LYS A 22 -2.77 -63.93 9.32
C LYS A 22 -2.41 -62.80 10.29
N LYS A 23 -1.61 -63.08 11.32
CA LYS A 23 -1.08 -62.07 12.24
C LYS A 23 0.02 -61.24 11.59
N ASP A 24 0.90 -61.88 10.83
CA ASP A 24 1.99 -61.21 10.11
C ASP A 24 1.42 -60.23 9.07
N LEU A 25 0.45 -60.68 8.26
CA LEU A 25 -0.21 -59.83 7.27
C LEU A 25 -0.89 -58.60 7.93
N LYS A 26 -1.58 -58.81 9.06
CA LYS A 26 -2.18 -57.70 9.83
C LYS A 26 -1.13 -56.74 10.42
N SER A 27 0.02 -57.27 10.82
CA SER A 27 1.12 -56.47 11.36
C SER A 27 1.75 -55.61 10.25
N GLU A 28 1.94 -56.17 9.06
CA GLU A 28 2.41 -55.43 7.89
C GLU A 28 1.43 -54.35 7.45
N GLU A 29 0.13 -54.67 7.36
CA GLU A 29 -0.91 -53.67 7.05
C GLU A 29 -0.96 -52.53 8.08
N LYS A 30 -0.78 -52.85 9.37
CA LYS A 30 -0.72 -51.82 10.43
C LYS A 30 0.50 -50.93 10.24
N LYS A 31 1.67 -51.52 9.97
CA LYS A 31 2.92 -50.80 9.76
C LYS A 31 2.84 -49.88 8.53
N GLN A 32 2.27 -50.35 7.42
CA GLN A 32 2.05 -49.51 6.23
C GLN A 32 1.15 -48.32 6.50
N LYS A 33 0.06 -48.51 7.26
CA LYS A 33 -0.85 -47.40 7.62
C LYS A 33 -0.18 -46.37 8.53
N GLU A 34 0.69 -46.82 9.43
CA GLU A 34 1.45 -45.96 10.34
C GLU A 34 2.50 -45.14 9.57
N GLU A 35 3.24 -45.78 8.64
CA GLU A 35 4.18 -45.10 7.75
C GLU A 35 3.49 -44.10 6.81
N GLU A 36 2.32 -44.44 6.27
CA GLU A 36 1.52 -43.52 5.43
C GLU A 36 1.02 -42.31 6.23
N LEU A 37 0.60 -42.52 7.49
CA LEU A 37 0.17 -41.44 8.37
C LEU A 37 1.34 -40.49 8.69
N ASP A 38 2.49 -41.03 9.04
CA ASP A 38 3.70 -40.26 9.32
C ASP A 38 4.19 -39.48 8.09
N SER A 39 4.05 -40.06 6.90
CA SER A 39 4.37 -39.36 5.64
C SER A 39 3.43 -38.17 5.43
N LYS A 40 2.13 -38.33 5.68
CA LYS A 40 1.15 -37.24 5.56
C LYS A 40 1.40 -36.12 6.56
N ILE A 41 1.73 -36.46 7.81
CA ILE A 41 2.03 -35.47 8.85
C ILE A 41 3.27 -34.66 8.48
N ARG A 42 4.34 -35.32 8.02
CA ARG A 42 5.55 -34.62 7.56
C ARG A 42 5.26 -33.65 6.42
N GLN A 43 4.50 -34.11 5.42
CA GLN A 43 4.14 -33.28 4.27
C GLN A 43 3.28 -32.07 4.67
N GLN A 44 2.35 -32.24 5.62
CA GLN A 44 1.58 -31.12 6.18
C GLN A 44 2.45 -30.11 6.91
N MET A 45 3.42 -30.57 7.70
CA MET A 45 4.35 -29.67 8.41
C MET A 45 5.23 -28.88 7.44
N GLU A 46 5.78 -29.53 6.41
CA GLU A 46 6.56 -28.84 5.37
C GLU A 46 5.72 -27.80 4.63
N ASN A 47 4.48 -28.14 4.27
CA ASN A 47 3.56 -27.20 3.64
C ASN A 47 3.23 -26.00 4.54
N GLN A 48 2.96 -26.23 5.82
CA GLN A 48 2.74 -25.14 6.78
C GLN A 48 3.98 -24.25 6.93
N GLN A 49 5.17 -24.84 7.02
CA GLN A 49 6.40 -24.09 7.14
C GLN A 49 6.66 -23.22 5.90
N LYS A 50 6.39 -23.77 4.70
CA LYS A 50 6.51 -23.03 3.44
C LYS A 50 5.53 -21.87 3.36
N LEU A 51 4.25 -22.12 3.67
CA LEU A 51 3.22 -21.06 3.71
C LEU A 51 3.60 -19.95 4.70
N PHE A 52 4.15 -20.32 5.86
CA PHE A 52 4.59 -19.35 6.85
C PHE A 52 5.77 -18.49 6.37
N GLN A 53 6.76 -19.10 5.71
CA GLN A 53 7.89 -18.37 5.13
C GLN A 53 7.45 -17.44 3.99
N GLU A 54 6.57 -17.90 3.11
CA GLU A 54 5.99 -17.09 2.03
C GLU A 54 5.22 -15.89 2.60
N SER A 55 4.37 -16.13 3.60
CA SER A 55 3.60 -15.08 4.29
C SER A 55 4.51 -14.06 4.96
N LYS A 56 5.58 -14.51 5.63
CA LYS A 56 6.55 -13.64 6.29
C LYS A 56 7.27 -12.74 5.30
N SER A 57 7.66 -13.30 4.15
CA SER A 57 8.33 -12.54 3.08
C SER A 57 7.42 -11.44 2.51
N TYR A 58 6.13 -11.76 2.34
CA TYR A 58 5.12 -10.82 1.83
C TYR A 58 4.89 -9.66 2.79
N VAL A 59 4.68 -9.96 4.08
CA VAL A 59 4.49 -8.93 5.12
C VAL A 59 5.72 -8.04 5.25
N GLN A 60 6.92 -8.61 5.14
CA GLN A 60 8.16 -7.83 5.23
C GLN A 60 8.30 -6.85 4.06
N SER A 61 7.91 -7.25 2.84
CA SER A 61 7.85 -6.31 1.70
C SER A 61 6.80 -5.21 1.86
N GLU A 62 5.62 -5.53 2.41
CA GLU A 62 4.57 -4.53 2.66
C GLU A 62 4.96 -3.51 3.74
N THR A 63 5.65 -3.95 4.80
CA THR A 63 6.10 -3.04 5.87
C THR A 63 7.10 -2.00 5.39
N TYR A 64 7.93 -2.34 4.40
CA TYR A 64 8.91 -1.41 3.83
C TYR A 64 8.21 -0.31 3.01
N ASP A 65 7.31 -0.69 2.11
CA ASP A 65 6.50 0.25 1.30
C ASP A 65 5.62 1.14 2.20
N HIS A 66 5.08 0.59 3.30
CA HIS A 66 4.27 1.38 4.23
C HIS A 66 5.09 2.41 5.03
N SER A 67 6.33 2.07 5.40
CA SER A 67 7.24 2.99 6.12
C SER A 67 7.74 4.14 5.24
N GLU A 68 8.03 3.89 3.95
CA GLU A 68 8.42 4.95 3.01
C GLU A 68 7.25 5.87 2.67
N ARG A 69 6.03 5.33 2.52
CA ARG A 69 4.83 6.15 2.31
C ARG A 69 4.52 7.05 3.50
N THR A 70 4.61 6.53 4.72
CA THR A 70 4.37 7.34 5.92
C THR A 70 5.41 8.43 6.09
N ASN A 71 6.70 8.13 5.88
CA ASN A 71 7.75 9.16 5.90
C ASN A 71 7.54 10.25 4.85
N ASN A 72 7.24 9.88 3.60
CA ASN A 72 6.98 10.85 2.53
C ASN A 72 5.73 11.70 2.79
N GLN A 73 4.70 11.11 3.40
CA GLN A 73 3.48 11.82 3.77
C GLN A 73 3.71 12.81 4.92
N ILE A 74 4.53 12.44 5.91
CA ILE A 74 4.95 13.34 7.01
C ILE A 74 5.73 14.52 6.43
N THR A 75 6.73 14.27 5.57
CA THR A 75 7.53 15.34 4.94
C THR A 75 6.67 16.30 4.11
N LEU A 76 5.67 15.79 3.36
CA LEU A 76 4.75 16.65 2.61
C LEU A 76 3.92 17.55 3.53
N GLN A 77 3.40 17.00 4.64
CA GLN A 77 2.61 17.77 5.60
C GLN A 77 3.44 18.87 6.26
N GLU A 78 4.70 18.59 6.60
CA GLU A 78 5.62 19.57 7.18
C GLU A 78 5.89 20.72 6.20
N ILE A 79 6.17 20.41 4.93
CA ILE A 79 6.38 21.44 3.89
C ILE A 79 5.11 22.29 3.72
N LEU A 80 3.93 21.68 3.67
CA LEU A 80 2.68 22.42 3.53
C LEU A 80 2.41 23.32 4.73
N LYS A 81 2.75 22.86 5.94
CA LYS A 81 2.65 23.67 7.16
C LYS A 81 3.58 24.87 7.09
N GLU A 82 4.85 24.67 6.75
CA GLU A 82 5.83 25.75 6.62
C GLU A 82 5.41 26.79 5.55
N VAL A 83 4.92 26.31 4.40
CA VAL A 83 4.39 27.18 3.34
C VAL A 83 3.22 28.03 3.84
N ASN A 84 2.29 27.43 4.58
CA ASN A 84 1.15 28.16 5.14
C ASN A 84 1.60 29.20 6.19
N GLU A 85 2.52 28.85 7.08
CA GLU A 85 3.05 29.76 8.10
C GLU A 85 3.75 30.96 7.46
N LYS A 86 4.63 30.72 6.48
CA LYS A 86 5.30 31.78 5.71
C LYS A 86 4.30 32.66 4.96
N ALA A 87 3.34 32.05 4.26
CA ALA A 87 2.33 32.79 3.53
C ALA A 87 1.45 33.65 4.45
N GLN A 88 1.08 33.15 5.63
CA GLN A 88 0.32 33.92 6.63
C GLN A 88 1.12 35.10 7.17
N LEU A 89 2.39 34.89 7.52
CA LEU A 89 3.25 35.95 8.02
C LEU A 89 3.37 37.09 6.99
N GLU A 90 3.62 36.74 5.74
CA GLU A 90 3.79 37.71 4.66
C GLU A 90 2.49 38.40 4.28
N THR A 91 1.37 37.69 4.35
CA THR A 91 0.04 38.30 4.20
C THR A 91 -0.20 39.35 5.28
N LYS A 92 0.08 39.03 6.55
CA LYS A 92 -0.06 40.00 7.66
C LYS A 92 0.83 41.22 7.46
N ASN A 93 2.10 41.01 7.12
CA ASN A 93 3.04 42.09 6.85
C ASN A 93 2.55 42.99 5.71
N TYR A 94 2.09 42.38 4.60
CA TYR A 94 1.56 43.11 3.46
C TYR A 94 0.32 43.93 3.83
N MET A 95 -0.63 43.34 4.56
CA MET A 95 -1.87 44.01 4.98
C MET A 95 -1.64 45.17 5.95
N GLN A 96 -0.60 45.10 6.79
CA GLN A 96 -0.21 46.19 7.67
C GLN A 96 0.36 47.38 6.88
N LEU A 97 1.10 47.12 5.81
CA LEU A 97 1.74 48.15 4.98
C LEU A 97 0.79 48.75 3.93
N HIS A 98 -0.14 47.95 3.41
CA HIS A 98 -1.05 48.33 2.34
C HIS A 98 -2.48 48.25 2.88
N SER A 99 -2.98 49.39 3.37
CA SER A 99 -4.30 49.50 3.98
C SER A 99 -5.41 48.92 3.09
N LEU A 100 -6.03 47.82 3.55
CA LEU A 100 -7.40 47.28 3.32
C LEU A 100 -8.01 47.24 1.91
N ALA A 101 -7.33 47.67 0.85
CA ALA A 101 -7.91 47.70 -0.50
C ALA A 101 -8.10 46.31 -1.12
N GLN A 102 -7.48 45.28 -0.55
CA GLN A 102 -7.54 43.91 -1.05
C GLN A 102 -8.05 42.93 0.02
N ASP A 103 -8.74 41.90 -0.44
CA ASP A 103 -9.19 40.79 0.39
C ASP A 103 -8.00 39.98 0.92
N GLU A 104 -7.97 39.74 2.24
CA GLU A 104 -6.89 39.02 2.92
C GLU A 104 -6.70 37.61 2.37
N SER A 105 -7.81 36.90 2.11
CA SER A 105 -7.78 35.54 1.58
C SER A 105 -7.14 35.50 0.20
N SER A 106 -7.44 36.46 -0.67
CA SER A 106 -6.85 36.56 -2.00
C SER A 106 -5.32 36.75 -1.97
N VAL A 107 -4.82 37.60 -1.07
CA VAL A 107 -3.37 37.84 -0.90
C VAL A 107 -2.69 36.63 -0.30
N PHE A 108 -3.33 35.97 0.66
CA PHE A 108 -2.85 34.71 1.22
C PHE A 108 -2.67 33.63 0.13
N GLN A 109 -3.62 33.50 -0.80
CA GLN A 109 -3.46 32.55 -1.91
C GLN A 109 -2.29 32.89 -2.82
N VAL A 110 -2.03 34.17 -3.09
CA VAL A 110 -0.86 34.60 -3.88
C VAL A 110 0.42 34.14 -3.20
N TYR A 111 0.61 34.47 -1.92
CA TYR A 111 1.81 34.07 -1.18
C TYR A 111 1.93 32.55 -1.04
N LYS A 112 0.82 31.85 -0.81
CA LYS A 112 0.81 30.39 -0.74
C LYS A 112 1.37 29.77 -2.01
N ILE A 113 0.99 30.27 -3.18
CA ILE A 113 1.54 29.78 -4.46
C ILE A 113 3.00 30.19 -4.67
N ILE A 114 3.38 31.40 -4.27
CA ILE A 114 4.77 31.85 -4.36
C ILE A 114 5.70 30.96 -3.53
N TYR A 115 5.33 30.64 -2.29
CA TYR A 115 6.17 29.84 -1.39
C TYR A 115 6.07 28.33 -1.62
N MET A 116 4.97 27.84 -2.19
CA MET A 116 4.82 26.40 -2.46
C MET A 116 5.85 25.90 -3.48
N PRO A 117 6.69 24.91 -3.17
CA PRO A 117 7.63 24.36 -4.16
C PRO A 117 6.90 23.83 -5.40
N SER A 118 7.51 23.98 -6.57
CA SER A 118 6.89 23.61 -7.85
C SER A 118 6.56 22.11 -7.91
N GLU A 119 7.41 21.30 -7.33
CA GLU A 119 7.30 19.84 -7.23
C GLU A 119 6.06 19.46 -6.41
N ILE A 120 5.84 20.15 -5.28
CA ILE A 120 4.68 19.92 -4.42
C ILE A 120 3.39 20.36 -5.10
N LEU A 121 3.42 21.49 -5.82
CA LEU A 121 2.27 21.97 -6.59
C LEU A 121 1.91 20.97 -7.70
N GLN A 122 2.90 20.42 -8.41
CA GLN A 122 2.70 19.37 -9.42
C GLN A 122 2.15 18.07 -8.82
N VAL A 123 2.72 17.57 -7.73
CA VAL A 123 2.23 16.36 -7.04
C VAL A 123 0.78 16.55 -6.62
N SER A 124 0.46 17.71 -6.05
CA SER A 124 -0.91 18.08 -5.67
C SER A 124 -1.86 18.12 -6.86
N PHE A 125 -1.39 18.59 -8.02
CA PHE A 125 -2.22 18.64 -9.24
C PHE A 125 -2.40 17.27 -9.91
N LYS A 126 -1.37 16.42 -9.87
CA LYS A 126 -1.47 15.04 -10.36
C LYS A 126 -2.48 14.22 -9.57
N SER A 127 -2.53 14.38 -8.24
CA SER A 127 -3.47 13.65 -7.38
C SER A 127 -4.95 14.05 -7.57
N LEU A 128 -5.23 15.21 -8.19
CA LEU A 128 -6.60 15.70 -8.37
C LEU A 128 -7.39 14.99 -9.49
N GLY A 129 -6.75 14.23 -10.38
CA GLY A 129 -7.45 13.51 -11.45
C GLY A 129 -8.39 14.42 -12.26
N ASP A 130 -9.65 14.03 -12.42
CA ASP A 130 -10.65 14.81 -13.16
C ASP A 130 -10.97 16.18 -12.54
N GLY A 131 -10.67 16.36 -11.25
CA GLY A 131 -10.85 17.62 -10.53
C GLY A 131 -9.84 18.72 -10.90
N LEU A 132 -8.77 18.39 -11.63
CA LEU A 132 -7.67 19.31 -11.94
C LEU A 132 -8.15 20.61 -12.60
N ASN A 133 -8.97 20.50 -13.64
CA ASN A 133 -9.47 21.66 -14.39
C ASN A 133 -10.33 22.58 -13.52
N SER A 134 -11.16 21.99 -12.65
CA SER A 134 -12.01 22.73 -11.72
C SER A 134 -11.17 23.46 -10.67
N CYS A 135 -10.20 22.77 -10.07
CA CYS A 135 -9.29 23.33 -9.07
C CYS A 135 -8.45 24.48 -9.66
N PHE A 136 -7.82 24.26 -10.82
CA PHE A 136 -7.04 25.28 -11.50
C PHE A 136 -7.87 26.54 -11.76
N ARG A 137 -9.07 26.42 -12.33
CA ARG A 137 -9.94 27.58 -12.59
C ARG A 137 -10.29 28.34 -11.33
N LYS A 138 -10.63 27.63 -10.24
CA LYS A 138 -10.95 28.26 -8.94
C LYS A 138 -9.77 29.07 -8.41
N MET A 139 -8.58 28.49 -8.43
CA MET A 139 -7.37 29.18 -7.95
C MET A 139 -6.99 30.35 -8.86
N ALA A 140 -7.03 30.13 -10.18
CA ALA A 140 -6.73 31.13 -11.20
C ALA A 140 -7.58 32.40 -11.01
N VAL A 141 -8.88 32.28 -10.73
CA VAL A 141 -9.76 33.43 -10.49
C VAL A 141 -9.31 34.27 -9.30
N VAL A 142 -8.81 33.64 -8.23
CA VAL A 142 -8.42 34.33 -6.99
C VAL A 142 -7.08 35.07 -7.13
N ILE A 143 -6.15 34.51 -7.91
CA ILE A 143 -4.79 35.06 -8.04
C ILE A 143 -4.55 35.81 -9.37
N HIS A 144 -5.56 35.94 -10.22
CA HIS A 144 -5.42 36.58 -11.54
C HIS A 144 -5.00 38.06 -11.39
N PRO A 145 -3.99 38.55 -12.14
CA PRO A 145 -3.52 39.93 -12.01
C PRO A 145 -4.59 40.99 -12.25
N ASP A 146 -5.53 40.80 -13.20
CA ASP A 146 -6.64 41.74 -13.41
C ASP A 146 -7.59 41.88 -12.20
N LYS A 147 -7.70 40.83 -11.37
CA LYS A 147 -8.64 40.79 -10.24
C LYS A 147 -7.95 40.96 -8.89
N ASN A 148 -6.64 40.79 -8.86
CA ASN A 148 -5.82 40.83 -7.67
C ASN A 148 -4.62 41.76 -7.91
N SER A 149 -4.72 42.99 -7.40
CA SER A 149 -3.71 44.04 -7.50
C SER A 149 -2.43 43.79 -6.70
N HIS A 150 -2.28 42.62 -6.07
CA HIS A 150 -1.05 42.27 -5.36
C HIS A 150 0.13 42.20 -6.35
N PRO A 151 1.30 42.78 -6.03
CA PRO A 151 2.42 42.90 -6.98
C PRO A 151 2.95 41.54 -7.47
N LEU A 152 2.79 40.49 -6.67
CA LEU A 152 3.20 39.13 -7.03
C LEU A 152 2.11 38.29 -7.73
N SER A 153 0.90 38.83 -7.96
CA SER A 153 -0.20 38.09 -8.58
C SER A 153 0.19 37.50 -9.93
N ASN A 154 0.85 38.28 -10.80
CA ASN A 154 1.30 37.80 -12.11
C ASN A 154 2.28 36.61 -11.97
N LYS A 155 3.25 36.73 -11.05
CA LYS A 155 4.24 35.67 -10.79
C LYS A 155 3.57 34.40 -10.23
N ALA A 156 2.63 34.55 -9.30
CA ALA A 156 1.88 33.43 -8.76
C ALA A 156 1.03 32.75 -9.85
N PHE A 157 0.35 33.53 -10.68
CA PHE A 157 -0.47 33.03 -11.78
C PHE A 157 0.35 32.25 -12.82
N GLN A 158 1.54 32.76 -13.19
CA GLN A 158 2.45 32.06 -14.10
C GLN A 158 2.91 30.72 -13.51
N LYS A 159 3.31 30.70 -12.23
CA LYS A 159 3.73 29.48 -11.55
C LYS A 159 2.61 28.43 -11.47
N LEU A 160 1.39 28.88 -11.14
CA LEU A 160 0.20 28.02 -11.14
C LEU A 160 -0.06 27.42 -12.52
N SER A 161 0.02 28.25 -13.56
CA SER A 161 -0.23 27.85 -14.96
C SER A 161 0.81 26.85 -15.45
N GLN A 162 2.08 27.07 -15.12
CA GLN A 162 3.17 26.15 -15.47
C GLN A 162 2.94 24.77 -14.85
N ALA A 163 2.62 24.69 -13.56
CA ALA A 163 2.34 23.42 -12.90
C ALA A 163 1.13 22.71 -13.51
N TYR A 164 0.08 23.46 -13.86
CA TYR A 164 -1.10 22.93 -14.56
C TYR A 164 -0.73 22.34 -15.94
N PHE A 165 0.01 23.07 -16.77
CA PHE A 165 0.40 22.59 -18.11
C PHE A 165 1.30 21.36 -18.07
N GLN A 166 2.24 21.31 -17.11
CA GLN A 166 3.09 20.13 -16.91
C GLN A 166 2.26 18.89 -16.54
N CYS A 167 1.21 19.07 -15.72
CA CYS A 167 0.31 17.98 -15.36
C CYS A 167 -0.58 17.53 -16.52
N GLN A 168 -0.98 18.45 -17.41
CA GLN A 168 -1.76 18.12 -18.61
C GLN A 168 -0.95 17.35 -19.65
N GLN A 169 0.33 17.67 -19.83
CA GLN A 169 1.20 16.96 -20.78
C GLN A 169 1.60 15.55 -20.31
N SER A 170 1.45 15.26 -19.00
CA SER A 170 1.78 13.96 -18.41
C SER A 170 0.60 12.98 -18.39
N ARG A 171 -0.54 13.33 -18.97
CA ARG A 171 -1.76 12.50 -19.07
C ARG A 171 -1.93 11.99 -20.49
#